data_AF-R9KCY1-F1
#
_entry.id   AF-R9KCY1-F1
#
_cell.length_a   1.000
_cell.length_b   1.000
_cell.length_c   1.000
_cell.angle_alpha   90.00
_cell.angle_beta   90.00
_cell.angle_gamma   90.00
#
_symmetry.space_group_name_H-M   'P 1'
#
loop_
_entity.id
_entity.type
_entity.pdbx_description
1 polymer ?
#
loop_
_entity_poly.entity_id
_entity_poly.type
_entity_poly.pdbx_seq_one_letter_code
_entity_poly.pdbx_strand_id
1 'polypeptide(L)'
;MNETMKKKIWYLIYIAAVLIFVLIPFAGMSVAATNETTENKELVEFPELRTDGTWNPHFLGDLGVYFEEHFAFRQELVAANALLRGRLLGVSASDQVLVGKDGWLYYTGTLDDYLGENQMSEKGLLNAVSNIGLMQQHIENRGSRFVLTIAPNKNSLYDSNMPSNYLRGKDNNHTRITSLLEKAGIHYVDLYEAFEESEECLYLKGDSHWNNKGALLACRKLLDGLGREYDTSSYSAYEVRKEHTGDLAEMLYSVAVEPEDNIYYDQLPIYAYVNDVEDVEEDWIETINPNGQGTLLMFRDSFGNSMLPILANEFEHGYFSRLVPYNLGNLDQYHPEYVIVERVERRLSFFAEQPPVMEGPVRVPENLTAAATDTTVSLKEDGSWYVIEGKLDPDFTELDSRIYVSVRTADGTAVTYEAFRTSTAEEEGWNDDGYKLYLKKTSLPQGAVHMDIILVNGDAQTLVQTEEFQIP
;
A
#
# COMPACT_ATOMS: atom_id res chain seq x y z
N MET A 1 -64.87 -4.61 -24.41
CA MET A 1 -63.83 -5.56 -23.97
C MET A 1 -63.96 -5.79 -22.47
N ASN A 2 -64.26 -7.02 -22.05
CA ASN A 2 -64.50 -7.39 -20.65
C ASN A 2 -63.25 -7.07 -19.79
N GLU A 3 -63.39 -6.60 -18.55
CA GLU A 3 -62.24 -6.20 -17.71
C GLU A 3 -61.16 -7.29 -17.62
N THR A 4 -61.57 -8.55 -17.55
CA THR A 4 -60.69 -9.73 -17.51
C THR A 4 -59.85 -9.88 -18.78
N MET A 5 -60.38 -9.51 -19.94
CA MET A 5 -59.64 -9.53 -21.22
C MET A 5 -58.63 -8.39 -21.29
N LYS A 6 -58.97 -7.19 -20.77
CA LYS A 6 -58.03 -6.07 -20.66
C LYS A 6 -56.83 -6.43 -19.76
N LYS A 7 -57.08 -7.06 -18.60
CA LYS A 7 -56.02 -7.53 -17.68
C LYS A 7 -55.10 -8.57 -18.33
N LYS A 8 -55.65 -9.55 -19.06
CA LYS A 8 -54.85 -10.55 -19.79
C LYS A 8 -53.94 -9.92 -20.85
N ILE A 9 -54.44 -8.95 -21.60
CA ILE A 9 -53.64 -8.23 -22.61
C ILE A 9 -52.50 -7.45 -21.93
N TRP A 10 -52.77 -6.79 -20.80
CA TRP A 10 -51.73 -6.11 -20.02
C TRP A 10 -50.65 -7.06 -19.48
N TYR A 11 -51.04 -8.24 -18.97
CA TYR A 11 -50.05 -9.24 -18.56
C TYR A 11 -49.21 -9.74 -19.73
N LEU A 12 -49.80 -9.96 -20.90
CA LEU A 12 -49.05 -10.36 -22.09
C LEU A 12 -48.08 -9.27 -22.56
N ILE A 13 -48.50 -8.00 -22.55
CA ILE A 13 -47.63 -6.87 -22.87
C ILE A 13 -46.48 -6.78 -21.87
N TYR A 14 -46.75 -6.92 -20.57
CA TYR A 14 -45.73 -6.91 -19.53
C TYR A 14 -44.72 -8.05 -19.71
N ILE A 15 -45.20 -9.29 -19.90
CA ILE A 15 -44.34 -10.47 -20.12
C ILE A 15 -43.51 -10.27 -21.38
N ALA A 16 -44.11 -9.81 -22.48
CA ALA A 16 -43.39 -9.54 -23.72
C ALA A 16 -42.33 -8.45 -23.52
N ALA A 17 -42.63 -7.38 -22.80
CA ALA A 17 -41.69 -6.31 -22.51
C ALA A 17 -40.50 -6.82 -21.66
N VAL A 18 -40.75 -7.61 -20.61
CA VAL A 18 -39.69 -8.22 -19.79
C VAL A 18 -38.83 -9.19 -20.62
N LEU A 19 -39.46 -10.04 -21.42
CA LEU A 19 -38.73 -10.97 -22.29
C LEU A 19 -37.87 -10.22 -23.32
N ILE A 20 -38.42 -9.18 -23.94
CA ILE A 20 -37.64 -8.33 -24.87
C ILE A 20 -36.47 -7.70 -24.13
N PHE A 21 -36.69 -7.14 -22.95
CA PHE A 21 -35.63 -6.51 -22.15
C PHE A 21 -34.50 -7.51 -21.80
N VAL A 22 -34.84 -8.74 -21.43
CA VAL A 22 -33.85 -9.79 -21.12
C VAL A 22 -33.15 -10.34 -22.37
N LEU A 23 -33.85 -10.39 -23.51
CA LEU A 23 -33.31 -10.93 -24.76
C LEU A 23 -32.47 -9.91 -25.55
N ILE A 24 -32.63 -8.61 -25.31
CA ILE A 24 -31.87 -7.55 -26.00
C ILE A 24 -30.35 -7.70 -25.79
N PRO A 25 -29.83 -7.83 -24.56
CA PRO A 25 -28.39 -8.04 -24.33
C PRO A 25 -27.87 -9.30 -25.03
N PHE A 26 -28.66 -10.37 -25.05
CA PHE A 26 -28.30 -11.64 -25.67
C PHE A 26 -28.24 -11.54 -27.21
N ALA A 27 -29.28 -10.98 -27.84
CA ALA A 27 -29.29 -10.77 -29.29
C ALA A 27 -28.20 -9.78 -29.74
N GLY A 28 -27.93 -8.78 -28.90
CA GLY A 28 -26.90 -7.76 -29.12
C GLY A 28 -25.48 -8.31 -29.15
N MET A 29 -25.19 -9.46 -28.53
CA MET A 29 -23.83 -10.05 -28.52
C MET A 29 -23.29 -10.32 -29.93
N SER A 30 -24.17 -10.59 -30.90
CA SER A 30 -23.75 -10.83 -32.29
C SER A 30 -23.20 -9.58 -32.99
N VAL A 31 -23.41 -8.38 -32.43
CA VAL A 31 -23.05 -7.09 -33.05
C VAL A 31 -22.22 -6.21 -32.11
N ALA A 32 -22.46 -6.29 -30.80
CA ALA A 32 -21.89 -5.43 -29.77
C ALA A 32 -21.58 -6.22 -28.49
N ALA A 33 -21.02 -7.43 -28.62
CA ALA A 33 -20.49 -8.16 -27.47
C ALA A 33 -19.44 -7.32 -26.75
N THR A 34 -19.43 -7.43 -25.43
CA THR A 34 -18.40 -6.80 -24.60
C THR A 34 -17.14 -7.64 -24.69
N ASN A 35 -16.05 -7.05 -25.20
CA ASN A 35 -14.74 -7.70 -25.34
C ASN A 35 -13.65 -6.99 -24.52
N GLU A 36 -14.04 -5.99 -23.72
CA GLU A 36 -13.15 -5.20 -22.87
C GLU A 36 -13.80 -5.03 -21.49
N THR A 37 -13.00 -5.16 -20.44
CA THR A 37 -13.41 -5.01 -19.04
C THR A 37 -12.84 -3.72 -18.47
N THR A 38 -13.56 -3.11 -17.53
CA THR A 38 -13.01 -2.03 -16.68
C THR A 38 -12.23 -2.57 -15.48
N GLU A 39 -12.38 -3.86 -15.17
CA GLU A 39 -11.50 -4.58 -14.24
C GLU A 39 -10.30 -5.10 -15.04
N ASN A 40 -9.07 -4.94 -14.53
CA ASN A 40 -7.84 -5.39 -15.20
C ASN A 40 -7.72 -6.93 -15.17
N LYS A 41 -8.63 -7.62 -15.85
CA LYS A 41 -8.83 -9.07 -15.84
C LYS A 41 -9.09 -9.55 -17.27
N GLU A 42 -8.48 -10.66 -17.66
CA GLU A 42 -8.81 -11.33 -18.92
C GLU A 42 -10.23 -11.90 -18.89
N LEU A 43 -10.96 -11.69 -19.99
CA LEU A 43 -12.28 -12.25 -20.19
C LEU A 43 -12.20 -13.76 -20.43
N VAL A 44 -13.19 -14.48 -19.91
CA VAL A 44 -13.31 -15.93 -20.05
C VAL A 44 -13.59 -16.29 -21.52
N GLU A 45 -12.79 -17.19 -22.07
CA GLU A 45 -13.03 -17.70 -23.43
C GLU A 45 -14.33 -18.50 -23.53
N PHE A 46 -14.84 -18.65 -24.76
CA PHE A 46 -16.02 -19.49 -24.99
C PHE A 46 -15.75 -20.94 -24.58
N PRO A 47 -16.58 -21.56 -23.72
CA PRO A 47 -16.27 -22.85 -23.14
C PRO A 47 -16.29 -23.98 -24.17
N GLU A 48 -15.36 -24.92 -24.01
CA GLU A 48 -15.32 -26.11 -24.86
C GLU A 48 -16.40 -27.12 -24.45
N LEU A 49 -17.13 -27.65 -25.44
CA LEU A 49 -18.09 -28.73 -25.25
C LEU A 49 -17.43 -30.02 -24.75
N ARG A 50 -16.13 -30.21 -25.04
CA ARG A 50 -15.36 -31.40 -24.68
C ARG A 50 -13.96 -31.03 -24.27
N THR A 51 -13.48 -31.58 -23.17
CA THR A 51 -12.11 -31.42 -22.65
C THR A 51 -11.47 -32.81 -22.59
N ASP A 52 -10.28 -32.97 -23.17
CA ASP A 52 -9.54 -34.23 -23.25
C ASP A 52 -10.36 -35.42 -23.78
N GLY A 53 -11.23 -35.15 -24.76
CA GLY A 53 -12.08 -36.16 -25.38
C GLY A 53 -13.29 -36.61 -24.54
N THR A 54 -13.47 -36.05 -23.35
CA THR A 54 -14.65 -36.27 -22.49
C THR A 54 -15.61 -35.08 -22.58
N TRP A 55 -16.89 -35.29 -22.24
CA TRP A 55 -17.86 -34.20 -22.18
C TRP A 55 -17.53 -33.30 -20.99
N ASN A 56 -17.52 -31.99 -21.18
CA ASN A 56 -17.34 -31.05 -20.08
C ASN A 56 -18.63 -31.03 -19.21
N PRO A 57 -18.60 -31.56 -17.96
CA PRO A 57 -19.78 -31.56 -17.10
C PRO A 57 -20.15 -30.16 -16.59
N HIS A 58 -19.24 -29.20 -16.67
CA HIS A 58 -19.43 -27.80 -16.25
C HIS A 58 -19.82 -26.86 -17.39
N PHE A 59 -19.97 -27.37 -18.63
CA PHE A 59 -20.21 -26.56 -19.83
C PHE A 59 -21.31 -25.50 -19.65
N LEU A 60 -22.45 -25.84 -19.03
CA LEU A 60 -23.53 -24.87 -18.82
C LEU A 60 -23.20 -23.81 -17.76
N GLY A 61 -22.40 -24.17 -16.75
CA GLY A 61 -21.89 -23.22 -15.76
C GLY A 61 -20.87 -22.28 -16.38
N ASP A 62 -19.88 -22.83 -17.09
CA ASP A 62 -18.85 -22.07 -17.80
C ASP A 62 -19.46 -21.15 -18.87
N LEU A 63 -20.52 -21.63 -19.55
CA LEU A 63 -21.27 -20.83 -20.52
C LEU A 63 -22.02 -19.68 -19.83
N GLY A 64 -22.53 -19.92 -18.61
CA GLY A 64 -23.10 -18.87 -17.76
C GLY A 64 -22.08 -17.78 -17.45
N VAL A 65 -20.87 -18.16 -17.03
CA VAL A 65 -19.76 -17.23 -16.75
C VAL A 65 -19.38 -16.44 -18.01
N TYR A 66 -19.22 -17.12 -19.14
CA TYR A 66 -18.98 -16.46 -20.43
C TYR A 66 -20.06 -15.41 -20.74
N PHE A 67 -21.33 -15.74 -20.56
CA PHE A 67 -22.43 -14.80 -20.81
C PHE A 67 -22.41 -13.60 -19.86
N GLU A 68 -22.15 -13.80 -18.57
CA GLU A 68 -22.03 -12.73 -17.56
C GLU A 68 -20.93 -11.72 -17.90
N GLU A 69 -19.88 -12.17 -18.59
CA GLU A 69 -18.76 -11.33 -18.99
C GLU A 69 -18.95 -10.67 -20.37
N HIS A 70 -19.69 -11.30 -21.30
CA HIS A 70 -19.74 -10.88 -22.71
C HIS A 70 -21.07 -10.26 -23.19
N PHE A 71 -22.11 -10.21 -22.35
CA PHE A 71 -23.42 -9.70 -22.79
C PHE A 71 -23.34 -8.26 -23.34
N ALA A 72 -24.16 -7.94 -24.34
CA ALA A 72 -24.11 -6.62 -24.97
C ALA A 72 -24.59 -5.52 -24.02
N PHE A 73 -23.97 -4.35 -24.13
CA PHE A 73 -24.23 -3.19 -23.27
C PHE A 73 -23.93 -3.43 -21.79
N ARG A 74 -22.99 -4.34 -21.48
CA ARG A 74 -22.66 -4.72 -20.11
C ARG A 74 -22.25 -3.52 -19.27
N GLN A 75 -21.32 -2.73 -19.79
CA GLN A 75 -20.77 -1.59 -19.05
C GLN A 75 -21.88 -0.57 -18.72
N GLU A 76 -22.79 -0.30 -19.66
CA GLU A 76 -23.92 0.62 -19.48
C GLU A 76 -24.96 0.07 -18.49
N LEU A 77 -25.25 -1.24 -18.54
CA LEU A 77 -26.20 -1.88 -17.62
C LEU A 77 -25.64 -1.98 -16.20
N VAL A 78 -24.35 -2.28 -16.05
CA VAL A 78 -23.64 -2.26 -14.76
C VAL A 78 -23.65 -0.84 -14.20
N ALA A 79 -23.30 0.17 -15.00
CA ALA A 79 -23.33 1.57 -14.61
C ALA A 79 -24.75 2.03 -14.22
N ALA A 80 -25.78 1.66 -14.98
CA ALA A 80 -27.17 1.98 -14.65
C ALA A 80 -27.61 1.33 -13.32
N ASN A 81 -27.23 0.08 -13.07
CA ASN A 81 -27.48 -0.59 -11.79
C ASN A 81 -26.71 0.08 -10.64
N ALA A 82 -25.46 0.48 -10.86
CA ALA A 82 -24.65 1.19 -9.87
C ALA A 82 -25.23 2.56 -9.51
N LEU A 83 -25.67 3.34 -10.51
CA LEU A 83 -26.36 4.61 -10.31
C LEU A 83 -27.68 4.42 -9.54
N LEU A 84 -28.45 3.38 -9.88
CA LEU A 84 -29.71 3.07 -9.21
C LEU A 84 -29.46 2.70 -7.74
N ARG A 85 -28.55 1.76 -7.46
CA ARG A 85 -28.24 1.33 -6.09
C ARG A 85 -27.60 2.45 -5.27
N GLY A 86 -26.60 3.13 -5.83
CA GLY A 86 -25.87 4.19 -5.15
C GLY A 86 -26.75 5.42 -4.88
N ARG A 87 -27.40 5.98 -5.91
CA ARG A 87 -28.16 7.24 -5.76
C ARG A 87 -29.53 7.04 -5.11
N LEU A 88 -30.23 5.93 -5.37
CA LEU A 88 -31.58 5.72 -4.83
C LEU A 88 -31.61 4.93 -3.53
N LEU A 89 -30.70 3.96 -3.34
CA LEU A 89 -30.72 3.07 -2.18
C LEU A 89 -29.59 3.33 -1.19
N GLY A 90 -28.54 4.08 -1.59
CA GLY A 90 -27.35 4.28 -0.76
C GLY A 90 -26.56 2.99 -0.52
N VAL A 91 -26.64 2.04 -1.46
CA VAL A 91 -25.97 0.73 -1.37
C VAL A 91 -25.00 0.59 -2.54
N SER A 92 -23.83 0.01 -2.28
CA SER A 92 -22.84 -0.22 -3.34
C SER A 92 -23.27 -1.31 -4.32
N ALA A 93 -22.83 -1.16 -5.57
CA ALA A 93 -22.89 -2.21 -6.58
C ALA A 93 -21.57 -2.97 -6.72
N SER A 94 -20.51 -2.55 -6.00
CA SER A 94 -19.19 -3.17 -5.97
C SER A 94 -18.79 -3.47 -4.52
N ASP A 95 -18.16 -4.62 -4.29
CA ASP A 95 -17.64 -4.98 -2.97
C ASP A 95 -16.38 -4.15 -2.59
N GLN A 96 -15.75 -3.48 -3.55
CA GLN A 96 -14.54 -2.68 -3.35
C GLN A 96 -14.83 -1.23 -2.91
N VAL A 97 -16.08 -0.77 -3.05
CA VAL A 97 -16.46 0.62 -2.77
C VAL A 97 -17.63 0.65 -1.79
N LEU A 98 -17.57 1.50 -0.77
CA LEU A 98 -18.67 1.82 0.12
C LEU A 98 -19.31 3.16 -0.29
N VAL A 99 -20.63 3.19 -0.39
CA VAL A 99 -21.38 4.42 -0.73
C VAL A 99 -21.77 5.15 0.55
N GLY A 100 -21.07 6.24 0.84
CA GLY A 100 -21.35 7.15 1.94
C GLY A 100 -22.46 8.16 1.66
N LYS A 101 -22.62 9.12 2.57
CA LYS A 101 -23.59 10.21 2.48
C LYS A 101 -23.09 11.30 1.54
N ASP A 102 -24.01 12.03 0.91
CA ASP A 102 -23.73 13.23 0.10
C ASP A 102 -22.70 13.01 -1.03
N GLY A 103 -22.72 11.82 -1.63
CA GLY A 103 -21.87 11.43 -2.76
C GLY A 103 -20.45 11.03 -2.40
N TRP A 104 -20.12 10.89 -1.11
CA TRP A 104 -18.83 10.34 -0.68
C TRP A 104 -18.76 8.84 -0.96
N LEU A 105 -17.65 8.40 -1.53
CA LEU A 105 -17.31 6.99 -1.72
C LEU A 105 -16.14 6.64 -0.80
N TYR A 106 -16.04 5.41 -0.31
CA TYR A 106 -14.89 4.96 0.48
C TYR A 106 -14.37 3.63 -0.03
N TYR A 107 -13.07 3.40 0.09
CA TYR A 107 -12.46 2.14 -0.29
C TYR A 107 -12.77 1.08 0.77
N THR A 108 -13.38 -0.05 0.40
CA THR A 108 -13.72 -1.11 1.37
C THR A 108 -12.47 -1.66 2.07
N GLY A 109 -11.31 -1.64 1.41
CA GLY A 109 -10.03 -2.06 2.03
C GLY A 109 -9.52 -1.14 3.16
N THR A 110 -10.26 -0.09 3.52
CA THR A 110 -10.00 0.76 4.72
C THR A 110 -10.99 0.47 5.86
N LEU A 111 -11.92 -0.47 5.66
CA LEU A 111 -13.01 -0.71 6.60
C LEU A 111 -12.51 -1.32 7.90
N ASP A 112 -11.59 -2.28 7.84
CA ASP A 112 -11.02 -2.91 9.04
C ASP A 112 -10.33 -1.89 9.93
N ASP A 113 -9.50 -1.00 9.36
CA ASP A 113 -8.85 0.09 10.11
C ASP A 113 -9.87 1.02 10.77
N TYR A 114 -10.97 1.32 10.07
CA TYR A 114 -12.02 2.21 10.56
C TYR A 114 -12.87 1.57 11.67
N LEU A 115 -13.19 0.28 11.54
CA LEU A 115 -13.92 -0.48 12.56
C LEU A 115 -13.01 -0.87 13.74
N GLY A 116 -11.69 -0.83 13.56
CA GLY A 116 -10.72 -1.34 14.51
C GLY A 116 -10.65 -2.88 14.50
N GLU A 117 -10.91 -3.52 13.36
CA GLU A 117 -10.85 -4.97 13.15
C GLU A 117 -9.52 -5.38 12.50
N ASN A 118 -9.21 -6.68 12.50
CA ASN A 118 -8.00 -7.27 11.87
C ASN A 118 -6.68 -6.54 12.16
N GLN A 119 -6.56 -5.99 13.37
CA GLN A 119 -5.42 -5.19 13.76
C GLN A 119 -4.14 -6.02 13.88
N MET A 120 -3.00 -5.35 13.75
CA MET A 120 -1.70 -5.94 14.07
C MET A 120 -1.64 -6.32 15.55
N SER A 121 -0.94 -7.41 15.86
CA SER A 121 -0.61 -7.73 17.25
C SER A 121 0.29 -6.64 17.86
N GLU A 122 0.40 -6.60 19.19
CA GLU A 122 1.34 -5.69 19.86
C GLU A 122 2.79 -5.95 19.43
N LYS A 123 3.17 -7.24 19.29
CA LYS A 123 4.50 -7.64 18.83
C LYS A 123 4.74 -7.21 17.38
N GLY A 124 3.74 -7.34 16.50
CA GLY A 124 3.82 -6.91 15.11
C GLY A 124 4.00 -5.39 14.97
N LEU A 125 3.32 -4.59 15.81
CA LEU A 125 3.56 -3.13 15.84
C LEU A 125 4.98 -2.80 16.30
N LEU A 126 5.50 -3.51 17.32
CA LEU A 126 6.88 -3.32 17.77
C LEU A 126 7.90 -3.76 16.71
N ASN A 127 7.61 -4.81 15.95
CA ASN A 127 8.42 -5.24 14.80
C ASN A 127 8.49 -4.13 13.74
N ALA A 128 7.34 -3.55 13.36
CA ALA A 128 7.28 -2.42 12.43
C ALA A 128 8.12 -1.24 12.92
N VAL A 129 7.93 -0.81 14.17
CA VAL A 129 8.68 0.31 14.78
C VAL A 129 10.18 0.04 14.82
N SER A 130 10.59 -1.20 15.11
CA SER A 130 12.00 -1.62 15.04
C SER A 130 12.60 -1.41 13.67
N ASN A 131 11.90 -1.88 12.64
CA ASN A 131 12.43 -1.89 11.28
C ASN A 131 12.51 -0.46 10.75
N ILE A 132 11.55 0.38 11.10
CA ILE A 132 11.59 1.83 10.85
C ILE A 132 12.80 2.46 11.58
N GLY A 133 13.06 2.09 12.83
CA GLY A 133 14.21 2.58 13.58
C GLY A 133 15.56 2.18 12.97
N LEU A 134 15.69 0.93 12.50
CA LEU A 134 16.87 0.48 11.77
C LEU A 134 17.04 1.22 10.44
N MET A 135 15.95 1.47 9.72
CA MET A 135 15.93 2.27 8.51
C MET A 135 16.39 3.71 8.77
N GLN A 136 15.82 4.39 9.77
CA GLN A 136 16.21 5.75 10.16
C GLN A 136 17.70 5.79 10.53
N GLN A 137 18.17 4.87 11.37
CA GLN A 137 19.59 4.79 11.74
C GLN A 137 20.49 4.63 10.50
N HIS A 138 20.11 3.79 9.54
CA HIS A 138 20.89 3.56 8.33
C HIS A 138 20.96 4.77 7.41
N ILE A 139 19.88 5.54 7.33
CA ILE A 139 19.75 6.78 6.55
C ILE A 139 20.58 7.90 7.19
N GLU A 140 20.42 8.12 8.49
CA GLU A 140 21.12 9.19 9.21
C GLU A 140 22.63 8.96 9.31
N ASN A 141 23.07 7.70 9.44
CA ASN A 141 24.49 7.35 9.41
C ASN A 141 25.17 7.70 8.07
N ARG A 142 24.39 7.94 7.00
CA ARG A 142 24.88 8.43 5.69
C ARG A 142 24.75 9.94 5.52
N GLY A 143 24.33 10.65 6.55
CA GLY A 143 24.24 12.12 6.56
C GLY A 143 22.93 12.67 6.01
N SER A 144 21.96 11.83 5.65
CA SER A 144 20.64 12.27 5.20
C SER A 144 19.72 12.58 6.39
N ARG A 145 18.83 13.56 6.24
CA ARG A 145 17.70 13.77 7.17
C ARG A 145 16.55 12.85 6.79
N PHE A 146 15.91 12.24 7.78
CA PHE A 146 14.83 11.28 7.58
C PHE A 146 13.51 11.80 8.16
N VAL A 147 12.42 11.60 7.44
CA VAL A 147 11.05 11.73 7.97
C VAL A 147 10.18 10.57 7.47
N LEU A 148 9.46 9.95 8.40
CA LEU A 148 8.34 9.05 8.15
C LEU A 148 7.01 9.84 8.23
N THR A 149 6.07 9.51 7.37
CA THR A 149 4.66 9.87 7.58
C THR A 149 3.73 8.74 7.22
N ILE A 150 2.57 8.74 7.88
CA ILE A 150 1.50 7.78 7.68
C ILE A 150 0.30 8.55 7.15
N ALA A 151 -0.05 8.35 5.88
CA ALA A 151 -1.18 9.04 5.29
C ALA A 151 -2.52 8.51 5.87
N PRO A 152 -3.42 9.38 6.37
CA PRO A 152 -4.70 8.94 6.88
C PRO A 152 -5.58 8.32 5.79
N ASN A 153 -6.36 7.28 6.12
CA ASN A 153 -7.45 6.89 5.24
C ASN A 153 -8.55 7.95 5.29
N LYS A 154 -9.27 8.08 4.18
CA LYS A 154 -10.36 9.04 4.04
C LYS A 154 -11.46 8.87 5.10
N ASN A 155 -11.81 7.64 5.45
CA ASN A 155 -12.81 7.34 6.48
C ASN A 155 -12.33 7.65 7.92
N SER A 156 -11.02 7.76 8.15
CA SER A 156 -10.44 8.19 9.42
C SER A 156 -10.57 9.71 9.64
N LEU A 157 -10.67 10.51 8.58
CA LEU A 157 -10.88 11.97 8.68
C LEU A 157 -12.35 12.37 8.46
N TYR A 158 -13.01 11.75 7.48
CA TYR A 158 -14.38 12.11 7.06
C TYR A 158 -15.42 11.11 7.58
N ASP A 159 -15.41 10.83 8.88
CA ASP A 159 -16.35 9.92 9.58
C ASP A 159 -17.82 10.24 9.30
N SER A 160 -18.16 11.53 9.35
CA SER A 160 -19.54 12.01 9.31
C SER A 160 -20.27 11.58 8.04
N ASN A 161 -19.51 11.36 6.97
CA ASN A 161 -19.97 10.98 5.65
C ASN A 161 -19.97 9.46 5.43
N MET A 162 -19.48 8.66 6.38
CA MET A 162 -19.61 7.20 6.33
C MET A 162 -21.09 6.76 6.42
N PRO A 163 -21.44 5.58 5.85
CA PRO A 163 -22.77 5.00 6.01
C PRO A 163 -23.07 4.73 7.48
N SER A 164 -24.29 5.03 7.93
CA SER A 164 -24.64 5.02 9.36
C SER A 164 -24.60 3.65 10.04
N ASN A 165 -24.53 2.56 9.27
CA ASN A 165 -24.43 1.19 9.78
C ASN A 165 -23.00 0.77 10.14
N TYR A 166 -21.99 1.62 9.87
CA TYR A 166 -20.62 1.40 10.30
C TYR A 166 -20.27 2.38 11.42
N LEU A 167 -19.81 1.85 12.54
CA LEU A 167 -19.39 2.64 13.70
C LEU A 167 -17.88 2.61 13.80
N ARG A 168 -17.28 3.79 13.90
CA ARG A 168 -15.83 3.92 14.09
C ARG A 168 -15.38 3.19 15.35
N GLY A 169 -14.31 2.41 15.22
CA GLY A 169 -13.60 1.77 16.32
C GLY A 169 -12.94 2.79 17.24
N LYS A 170 -12.69 2.41 18.49
CA LYS A 170 -12.02 3.30 19.46
C LYS A 170 -10.51 3.39 19.22
N ASP A 171 -9.90 2.26 18.91
CA ASP A 171 -8.47 2.10 18.67
C ASP A 171 -8.28 1.47 17.29
N ASN A 172 -7.22 1.85 16.59
CA ASN A 172 -6.77 1.21 15.35
C ASN A 172 -5.24 1.12 15.31
N ASN A 173 -4.67 0.53 14.26
CA ASN A 173 -3.21 0.38 14.14
C ASN A 173 -2.48 1.73 14.17
N HIS A 174 -3.04 2.74 13.51
CA HIS A 174 -2.48 4.09 13.49
C HIS A 174 -2.42 4.71 14.89
N THR A 175 -3.54 4.75 15.64
CA THR A 175 -3.54 5.33 16.99
C THR A 175 -2.61 4.58 17.95
N ARG A 176 -2.49 3.26 17.79
CA ARG A 176 -1.60 2.40 18.60
C ARG A 176 -0.12 2.63 18.26
N ILE A 177 0.23 2.83 16.99
CA ILE A 177 1.64 2.94 16.56
C ILE A 177 2.24 4.32 16.86
N THR A 178 1.46 5.42 16.82
CA THR A 178 1.97 6.78 16.99
C THR A 178 2.79 6.95 18.29
N SER A 179 2.26 6.45 19.41
CA SER A 179 2.98 6.52 20.69
C SER A 179 4.26 5.66 20.75
N LEU A 180 4.31 4.59 19.95
CA LEU A 180 5.48 3.72 19.86
C LEU A 180 6.58 4.37 19.00
N LEU A 181 6.20 5.05 17.91
CA LEU A 181 7.12 5.82 17.07
C LEU A 181 7.81 6.92 17.88
N GLU A 182 7.04 7.69 18.66
CA GLU A 182 7.59 8.75 19.53
C GLU A 182 8.57 8.18 20.58
N LYS A 183 8.18 7.11 21.29
CA LYS A 183 9.04 6.45 22.28
C LYS A 183 10.34 5.91 21.68
N ALA A 184 10.29 5.44 20.44
CA ALA A 184 11.45 4.94 19.71
C ALA A 184 12.32 6.06 19.10
N GLY A 185 11.92 7.34 19.23
CA GLY A 185 12.64 8.47 18.67
C GLY A 185 12.59 8.54 17.14
N ILE A 186 11.55 7.96 16.53
CA ILE A 186 11.35 8.04 15.09
C ILE A 186 10.98 9.46 14.70
N HIS A 187 11.62 9.99 13.67
CA HIS A 187 11.24 11.25 13.04
C HIS A 187 9.94 11.07 12.25
N TYR A 188 8.83 11.20 12.95
CA TYR A 188 7.48 11.02 12.43
C TYR A 188 6.75 12.36 12.33
N VAL A 189 6.19 12.64 11.14
CA VAL A 189 5.27 13.77 10.92
C VAL A 189 3.84 13.24 10.92
N ASP A 190 3.09 13.64 11.94
CA ASP A 190 1.68 13.30 12.07
C ASP A 190 0.79 14.21 11.21
N LEU A 191 0.14 13.62 10.22
CA LEU A 191 -0.78 14.32 9.32
C LEU A 191 -2.22 14.35 9.87
N TYR A 192 -2.58 13.53 10.86
CA TYR A 192 -3.96 13.47 11.35
C TYR A 192 -4.34 14.79 12.00
N GLU A 193 -3.53 15.25 12.96
CA GLU A 193 -3.75 16.54 13.63
C GLU A 193 -3.82 17.68 12.60
N ALA A 194 -2.88 17.72 11.66
CA ALA A 194 -2.85 18.75 10.62
C ALA A 194 -4.10 18.76 9.72
N PHE A 195 -4.64 17.58 9.38
CA PHE A 195 -5.83 17.46 8.54
C PHE A 195 -7.12 17.71 9.32
N GLU A 196 -7.20 17.30 10.58
CA GLU A 196 -8.36 17.55 11.45
C GLU A 196 -8.51 19.03 11.83
N GLU A 197 -7.40 19.77 11.98
CA GLU A 197 -7.40 21.21 12.24
C GLU A 197 -7.82 22.06 11.03
N SER A 198 -7.81 21.49 9.82
CA SER A 198 -8.17 22.19 8.60
C SER A 198 -9.69 22.35 8.47
N GLU A 199 -10.15 23.59 8.28
CA GLU A 199 -11.55 23.88 7.94
C GLU A 199 -11.88 23.54 6.47
N GLU A 200 -10.87 23.32 5.62
CA GLU A 200 -11.05 22.98 4.21
C GLU A 200 -11.23 21.47 3.99
N CYS A 201 -11.97 21.09 2.95
CA CYS A 201 -12.03 19.71 2.48
C CYS A 201 -10.71 19.36 1.78
N LEU A 202 -9.97 18.41 2.33
CA LEU A 202 -8.65 17.98 1.86
C LEU A 202 -8.70 16.66 1.10
N TYR A 203 -9.86 16.03 0.96
CA TYR A 203 -10.06 14.80 0.18
C TYR A 203 -11.07 14.99 -0.94
N LEU A 204 -10.88 14.16 -1.96
CA LEU A 204 -11.82 13.98 -3.06
C LEU A 204 -12.96 13.05 -2.61
N LYS A 205 -14.17 13.31 -3.11
CA LYS A 205 -15.37 12.56 -2.70
C LYS A 205 -15.43 11.21 -3.37
N GLY A 206 -15.17 11.17 -4.67
CA GLY A 206 -15.20 9.99 -5.51
C GLY A 206 -13.87 9.25 -5.61
N ASP A 207 -12.82 9.73 -4.96
CA ASP A 207 -11.47 9.15 -5.00
C ASP A 207 -10.98 8.73 -3.61
N SER A 208 -10.14 7.70 -3.51
CA SER A 208 -9.57 7.22 -2.25
C SER A 208 -8.51 8.14 -1.65
N HIS A 209 -7.97 9.08 -2.43
CA HIS A 209 -6.86 9.97 -2.07
C HIS A 209 -7.30 11.37 -1.63
N TRP A 210 -6.35 12.10 -1.05
CA TRP A 210 -6.51 13.53 -0.82
C TRP A 210 -6.62 14.31 -2.13
N ASN A 211 -7.17 15.52 -2.07
CA ASN A 211 -7.08 16.47 -3.18
C ASN A 211 -5.74 17.24 -3.13
N ASN A 212 -5.50 18.11 -4.10
CA ASN A 212 -4.23 18.83 -4.19
C ASN A 212 -4.01 19.85 -3.04
N LYS A 213 -5.05 20.25 -2.29
CA LYS A 213 -4.87 21.00 -1.03
C LYS A 213 -4.33 20.11 0.08
N GLY A 214 -4.87 18.90 0.24
CA GLY A 214 -4.35 17.90 1.17
C GLY A 214 -2.90 17.53 0.85
N ALA A 215 -2.58 17.30 -0.42
CA ALA A 215 -1.22 17.02 -0.88
C ALA A 215 -0.25 18.16 -0.53
N LEU A 216 -0.64 19.43 -0.77
CA LEU A 216 0.18 20.59 -0.41
C LEU A 216 0.39 20.70 1.11
N LEU A 217 -0.66 20.52 1.91
CA LEU A 217 -0.56 20.53 3.36
C LEU A 217 0.42 19.45 3.85
N ALA A 218 0.31 18.23 3.32
CA ALA A 218 1.21 17.14 3.63
C ALA A 218 2.66 17.49 3.26
N CYS A 219 2.92 17.98 2.05
CA CYS A 219 4.26 18.39 1.62
C CYS A 219 4.87 19.45 2.56
N ARG A 220 4.09 20.48 2.93
CA ARG A 220 4.53 21.53 3.84
C ARG A 220 4.93 20.99 5.22
N LYS A 221 4.10 20.13 5.80
CA LYS A 221 4.39 19.48 7.09
C LYS A 221 5.63 18.59 7.03
N LEU A 222 5.87 17.91 5.92
CA LEU A 222 7.08 17.09 5.74
C LEU A 222 8.34 17.95 5.58
N LEU A 223 8.26 19.05 4.82
CA LEU A 223 9.38 19.98 4.69
C LEU A 223 9.70 20.66 6.02
N ASP A 224 8.68 21.03 6.80
CA ASP A 224 8.84 21.51 8.18
C ASP A 224 9.52 20.44 9.06
N GLY A 225 9.07 19.19 8.98
CA GLY A 225 9.65 18.05 9.71
C GLY A 225 11.10 17.76 9.34
N LEU A 226 11.48 17.99 8.08
CA LEU A 226 12.87 17.93 7.61
C LEU A 226 13.69 19.16 8.03
N GLY A 227 13.07 20.16 8.65
CA GLY A 227 13.69 21.43 9.04
C GLY A 227 14.20 22.21 7.82
N ARG A 228 13.41 22.23 6.76
CA ARG A 228 13.74 22.83 5.46
C ARG A 228 12.78 23.97 5.15
N GLU A 229 13.34 25.12 4.76
CA GLU A 229 12.54 26.24 4.27
C GLU A 229 12.02 25.97 2.84
N TYR A 230 10.81 26.43 2.56
CA TYR A 230 10.16 26.33 1.25
C TYR A 230 9.37 27.60 0.95
N ASP A 231 9.10 27.85 -0.34
CA ASP A 231 8.36 29.04 -0.75
C ASP A 231 6.85 28.87 -0.51
N THR A 232 6.37 29.49 0.56
CA THR A 232 4.94 29.50 0.90
C THR A 232 4.07 30.26 -0.11
N SER A 233 4.65 31.17 -0.90
CA SER A 233 3.92 32.04 -1.83
C SER A 233 3.58 31.39 -3.18
N SER A 234 4.37 30.39 -3.59
CA SER A 234 4.23 29.65 -4.86
C SER A 234 2.88 28.94 -5.05
N TYR A 235 2.15 28.71 -3.96
CA TYR A 235 0.88 27.98 -3.95
C TYR A 235 -0.30 28.84 -3.43
N SER A 236 -0.21 30.16 -3.60
CA SER A 236 -1.25 31.09 -3.12
C SER A 236 -2.41 31.29 -4.10
N ALA A 237 -2.20 31.05 -5.39
CA ALA A 237 -3.21 31.14 -6.43
C ALA A 237 -3.50 29.75 -7.02
N TYR A 238 -4.77 29.47 -7.26
CA TYR A 238 -5.23 28.21 -7.82
C TYR A 238 -6.55 28.40 -8.56
N GLU A 239 -6.83 27.47 -9.47
CA GLU A 239 -8.13 27.29 -10.08
C GLU A 239 -8.78 25.97 -9.65
N VAL A 240 -10.11 25.96 -9.66
CA VAL A 240 -10.90 24.74 -9.45
C VAL A 240 -11.33 24.25 -10.82
N ARG A 241 -10.93 23.03 -11.16
CA ARG A 241 -11.30 22.39 -12.43
C ARG A 241 -12.04 21.10 -12.16
N LYS A 242 -13.08 20.85 -12.97
CA LYS A 242 -13.89 19.64 -12.93
C LYS A 242 -13.41 18.63 -13.98
N GLU A 243 -12.21 18.11 -13.78
CA GLU A 243 -11.52 17.23 -14.72
C GLU A 243 -10.95 15.95 -14.07
N HIS A 244 -10.90 15.89 -12.74
CA HIS A 244 -10.40 14.71 -12.02
C HIS A 244 -11.45 13.61 -12.01
N THR A 245 -11.10 12.41 -12.46
CA THR A 245 -11.96 11.23 -12.33
C THR A 245 -11.46 10.42 -11.13
N GLY A 246 -12.30 10.28 -10.10
CA GLY A 246 -11.91 9.57 -8.88
C GLY A 246 -11.86 8.05 -9.06
N ASP A 247 -10.83 7.40 -8.52
CA ASP A 247 -10.62 5.95 -8.62
C ASP A 247 -11.83 5.10 -8.14
N LEU A 248 -12.44 5.45 -7.01
CA LEU A 248 -13.61 4.74 -6.47
C LEU A 248 -14.86 4.99 -7.32
N ALA A 249 -14.99 6.19 -7.89
CA ALA A 249 -16.08 6.53 -8.78
C ALA A 249 -15.95 5.79 -10.11
N GLU A 250 -14.73 5.60 -10.61
CA GLU A 250 -14.44 4.77 -11.78
C GLU A 250 -14.75 3.29 -11.51
N MET A 251 -14.28 2.74 -10.38
CA MET A 251 -14.61 1.38 -9.94
C MET A 251 -16.12 1.13 -9.80
N LEU A 252 -16.86 2.12 -9.30
CA LEU A 252 -18.29 1.96 -9.01
C LEU A 252 -19.18 2.26 -10.23
N TYR A 253 -18.92 3.33 -10.96
CA TYR A 253 -19.81 3.84 -12.02
C TYR A 253 -19.31 3.56 -13.44
N SER A 254 -18.05 3.13 -13.60
CA SER A 254 -17.48 2.76 -14.91
C SER A 254 -17.75 3.85 -15.96
N VAL A 255 -18.42 3.51 -17.06
CA VAL A 255 -18.75 4.43 -18.17
C VAL A 255 -19.65 5.61 -17.78
N ALA A 256 -20.27 5.59 -16.60
CA ALA A 256 -21.08 6.69 -16.08
C ALA A 256 -20.36 7.54 -15.02
N VAL A 257 -19.05 7.37 -14.86
CA VAL A 257 -18.26 8.21 -13.97
C VAL A 257 -18.33 9.68 -14.41
N GLU A 258 -18.54 10.57 -13.46
CA GLU A 258 -18.52 12.02 -13.67
C GLU A 258 -17.25 12.59 -13.01
N PRO A 259 -16.49 13.46 -13.68
CA PRO A 259 -15.36 14.14 -13.04
C PRO A 259 -15.82 14.96 -11.84
N GLU A 260 -14.94 15.13 -10.86
CA GLU A 260 -15.14 15.97 -9.68
C GLU A 260 -14.20 17.18 -9.67
N ASP A 261 -14.54 18.15 -8.82
CA ASP A 261 -13.75 19.36 -8.64
C ASP A 261 -12.44 19.03 -7.91
N ASN A 262 -11.32 19.43 -8.50
CA ASN A 262 -10.01 19.42 -7.84
C ASN A 262 -9.33 20.79 -7.99
N ILE A 263 -8.34 21.03 -7.15
CA ILE A 263 -7.57 22.28 -7.10
C ILE A 263 -6.31 22.14 -7.93
N TYR A 264 -6.02 23.12 -8.77
CA TYR A 264 -4.79 23.17 -9.55
C TYR A 264 -4.13 24.52 -9.30
N TYR A 265 -2.94 24.49 -8.71
CA TYR A 265 -2.20 25.72 -8.41
C TYR A 265 -1.65 26.35 -9.68
N ASP A 266 -1.62 27.68 -9.72
CA ASP A 266 -1.13 28.49 -10.84
C ASP A 266 0.42 28.47 -10.94
N GLN A 267 1.01 27.32 -10.65
CA GLN A 267 2.44 27.07 -10.74
C GLN A 267 2.71 26.21 -11.97
N LEU A 268 3.48 26.78 -12.90
CA LEU A 268 4.00 26.00 -14.01
C LEU A 268 4.99 24.96 -13.44
N PRO A 269 4.96 23.70 -13.92
CA PRO A 269 6.02 22.76 -13.61
C PRO A 269 7.36 23.40 -14.01
N ILE A 270 8.25 23.59 -13.03
CA ILE A 270 9.61 24.12 -13.26
C ILE A 270 10.67 23.02 -13.21
N TYR A 271 10.23 21.77 -13.03
CA TYR A 271 11.05 20.57 -13.14
C TYR A 271 10.86 19.86 -14.48
N ALA A 272 11.80 18.99 -14.83
CA ALA A 272 11.71 18.05 -15.94
C ALA A 272 11.94 16.62 -15.44
N TYR A 273 11.30 15.64 -16.08
CA TYR A 273 11.63 14.22 -15.89
C TYR A 273 12.97 13.90 -16.57
N VAL A 274 13.80 13.13 -15.88
CA VAL A 274 15.13 12.71 -16.38
C VAL A 274 15.06 11.35 -17.08
N ASN A 275 14.16 10.47 -16.64
CA ASN A 275 13.85 9.19 -17.25
C ASN A 275 12.53 9.21 -18.04
N ASP A 276 12.25 8.12 -18.75
CA ASP A 276 11.04 7.94 -19.56
C ASP A 276 9.81 7.76 -18.65
N VAL A 277 9.26 8.88 -18.16
CA VAL A 277 8.09 8.93 -17.28
C VAL A 277 6.88 9.37 -18.09
N GLU A 278 5.89 8.50 -18.23
CA GLU A 278 4.63 8.82 -18.91
C GLU A 278 3.60 9.42 -17.95
N ASP A 279 3.54 8.90 -16.71
CA ASP A 279 2.66 9.40 -15.67
C ASP A 279 3.30 9.32 -14.27
N VAL A 280 2.60 9.86 -13.27
CA VAL A 280 3.10 9.87 -11.88
C VAL A 280 2.95 8.51 -11.17
N GLU A 281 2.33 7.51 -11.79
CA GLU A 281 2.19 6.15 -11.25
C GLU A 281 3.44 5.29 -11.51
N GLU A 282 4.42 5.75 -12.28
CA GLU A 282 5.63 4.98 -12.56
C GLU A 282 6.36 4.54 -11.27
N ASP A 283 6.92 3.32 -11.34
CA ASP A 283 7.61 2.67 -10.21
C ASP A 283 8.82 3.47 -9.71
N TRP A 284 9.52 4.13 -10.63
CA TRP A 284 10.70 4.96 -10.39
C TRP A 284 10.66 6.23 -11.25
N ILE A 285 10.73 7.38 -10.59
CA ILE A 285 10.68 8.70 -11.24
C ILE A 285 11.88 9.53 -10.79
N GLU A 286 12.57 10.12 -11.76
CA GLU A 286 13.67 11.06 -11.56
C GLU A 286 13.28 12.44 -12.08
N THR A 287 13.46 13.47 -11.24
CA THR A 287 13.21 14.85 -11.63
C THR A 287 14.46 15.71 -11.44
N ILE A 288 14.58 16.73 -12.29
CA ILE A 288 15.56 17.80 -12.15
C ILE A 288 14.86 19.15 -12.22
N ASN A 289 15.19 20.05 -11.29
CA ASN A 289 14.71 21.43 -11.27
C ASN A 289 15.88 22.39 -10.98
N PRO A 290 16.32 23.20 -11.96
CA PRO A 290 17.45 24.09 -11.78
C PRO A 290 17.23 25.22 -10.76
N ASN A 291 15.99 25.45 -10.31
CA ASN A 291 15.66 26.42 -9.27
C ASN A 291 15.43 25.78 -7.89
N GLY A 292 15.33 24.45 -7.83
CA GLY A 292 15.24 23.70 -6.59
C GLY A 292 16.59 23.65 -5.87
N GLN A 293 16.61 23.11 -4.65
CA GLN A 293 17.85 22.97 -3.89
C GLN A 293 17.99 21.58 -3.26
N GLY A 294 19.16 20.97 -3.41
CA GLY A 294 19.48 19.70 -2.77
C GLY A 294 18.71 18.51 -3.32
N THR A 295 18.95 17.34 -2.72
CA THR A 295 18.52 16.04 -3.26
C THR A 295 17.54 15.33 -2.34
N LEU A 296 16.38 14.96 -2.88
CA LEU A 296 15.34 14.18 -2.21
C LEU A 296 15.30 12.74 -2.74
N LEU A 297 15.24 11.76 -1.83
CA LEU A 297 14.75 10.41 -2.11
C LEU A 297 13.43 10.18 -1.37
N MET A 298 12.37 9.83 -2.08
CA MET A 298 11.05 9.57 -1.49
C MET A 298 10.59 8.15 -1.81
N PHE A 299 10.35 7.35 -0.77
CA PHE A 299 9.59 6.11 -0.88
C PHE A 299 8.13 6.42 -0.58
N ARG A 300 7.21 5.96 -1.43
CA ARG A 300 5.80 6.38 -1.38
C ARG A 300 4.85 5.29 -1.86
N ASP A 301 3.57 5.49 -1.63
CA ASP A 301 2.53 4.82 -2.41
C ASP A 301 1.80 5.81 -3.34
N SER A 302 0.55 5.51 -3.71
CA SER A 302 -0.25 6.35 -4.59
C SER A 302 -0.66 7.69 -3.95
N PHE A 303 -0.65 7.81 -2.62
CA PHE A 303 -0.85 9.10 -1.95
C PHE A 303 0.24 10.11 -2.34
N GLY A 304 1.49 9.66 -2.46
CA GLY A 304 2.58 10.50 -2.94
C GLY A 304 2.50 10.94 -4.41
N ASN A 305 1.56 10.43 -5.23
CA ASN A 305 1.40 10.84 -6.64
C ASN A 305 1.15 12.34 -6.77
N SER A 306 0.24 12.89 -5.95
CA SER A 306 -0.10 14.33 -5.97
C SER A 306 0.89 15.18 -5.18
N MET A 307 1.74 14.57 -4.35
CA MET A 307 2.85 15.25 -3.67
C MET A 307 4.05 15.44 -4.59
N LEU A 308 4.29 14.50 -5.50
CA LEU A 308 5.47 14.47 -6.35
C LEU A 308 5.70 15.79 -7.12
N PRO A 309 4.71 16.37 -7.82
CA PRO A 309 4.93 17.63 -8.52
C PRO A 309 5.28 18.80 -7.60
N ILE A 310 4.75 18.80 -6.37
CA ILE A 310 5.03 19.82 -5.36
C ILE A 310 6.47 19.68 -4.87
N LEU A 311 6.87 18.48 -4.45
CA LEU A 311 8.22 18.23 -3.97
C LEU A 311 9.27 18.39 -5.08
N ALA A 312 8.98 17.96 -6.31
CA ALA A 312 9.89 18.14 -7.44
C ALA A 312 10.14 19.63 -7.77
N ASN A 313 9.23 20.54 -7.42
CA ASN A 313 9.45 21.98 -7.54
C ASN A 313 10.37 22.56 -6.43
N GLU A 314 10.55 21.86 -5.32
CA GLU A 314 11.37 22.33 -4.18
C GLU A 314 12.81 21.80 -4.22
N PHE A 315 13.04 20.63 -4.81
CA PHE A 315 14.35 19.96 -4.84
C PHE A 315 15.05 20.09 -6.20
N GLU A 316 16.38 20.22 -6.18
CA GLU A 316 17.17 20.25 -7.42
C GLU A 316 17.13 18.89 -8.11
N HIS A 317 17.25 17.82 -7.32
CA HIS A 317 17.13 16.44 -7.75
C HIS A 317 16.09 15.72 -6.90
N GLY A 318 15.10 15.10 -7.54
CA GLY A 318 14.08 14.27 -6.88
C GLY A 318 14.10 12.85 -7.41
N TYR A 319 14.15 11.89 -6.49
CA TYR A 319 14.05 10.46 -6.77
C TYR A 319 12.83 9.89 -6.04
N PHE A 320 11.84 9.39 -6.77
CA PHE A 320 10.58 8.92 -6.21
C PHE A 320 10.38 7.45 -6.55
N SER A 321 10.15 6.62 -5.54
CA SER A 321 10.05 5.17 -5.66
C SER A 321 8.74 4.66 -5.08
N ARG A 322 7.98 3.92 -5.89
CA ARG A 322 6.85 3.10 -5.42
C ARG A 322 7.25 1.63 -5.18
N LEU A 323 8.45 1.25 -5.64
CA LEU A 323 8.97 -0.10 -5.51
C LEU A 323 9.05 -0.55 -4.05
N VAL A 324 8.64 -1.79 -3.81
CA VAL A 324 8.72 -2.49 -2.53
C VAL A 324 9.41 -3.85 -2.69
N PRO A 325 10.17 -4.32 -1.70
CA PRO A 325 10.59 -3.60 -0.48
C PRO A 325 11.49 -2.40 -0.80
N TYR A 326 11.58 -1.43 0.13
CA TYR A 326 12.37 -0.22 -0.10
C TYR A 326 13.86 -0.55 -0.23
N ASN A 327 14.47 -0.18 -1.36
CA ASN A 327 15.88 -0.40 -1.63
C ASN A 327 16.73 0.78 -1.12
N LEU A 328 17.37 0.63 0.03
CA LEU A 328 18.24 1.69 0.58
C LEU A 328 19.67 1.66 0.00
N GLY A 329 19.97 0.73 -0.91
CA GLY A 329 21.14 0.86 -1.79
C GLY A 329 21.13 2.16 -2.60
N ASN A 330 19.94 2.74 -2.81
CA ASN A 330 19.75 4.05 -3.44
C ASN A 330 20.46 5.19 -2.68
N LEU A 331 20.71 5.05 -1.37
CA LEU A 331 21.48 6.05 -0.60
C LEU A 331 22.95 6.11 -1.05
N ASP A 332 23.53 4.96 -1.41
CA ASP A 332 24.91 4.86 -1.88
C ASP A 332 25.03 5.38 -3.33
N GLN A 333 23.95 5.31 -4.12
CA GLN A 333 23.93 5.74 -5.53
C GLN A 333 23.64 7.24 -5.70
N TYR A 334 22.62 7.75 -4.99
CA TYR A 334 22.10 9.10 -5.22
C TYR A 334 22.51 10.12 -4.16
N HIS A 335 23.07 9.66 -3.04
CA HIS A 335 23.52 10.50 -1.93
C HIS A 335 22.51 11.60 -1.53
N PRO A 336 21.25 11.24 -1.22
CA PRO A 336 20.22 12.22 -0.92
C PRO A 336 20.54 12.97 0.37
N GLU A 337 20.20 14.26 0.41
CA GLU A 337 20.25 15.05 1.65
C GLU A 337 19.02 14.79 2.51
N TYR A 338 17.89 14.45 1.88
CA TYR A 338 16.61 14.26 2.52
C TYR A 338 15.98 12.94 2.06
N VAL A 339 15.44 12.17 2.99
CA VAL A 339 14.69 10.95 2.72
C VAL A 339 13.30 11.06 3.35
N ILE A 340 12.28 10.89 2.52
CA ILE A 340 10.88 10.82 2.95
C ILE A 340 10.38 9.39 2.76
N VAL A 341 9.73 8.84 3.77
CA VAL A 341 8.94 7.61 3.64
C VAL A 341 7.48 7.97 3.91
N GLU A 342 6.65 7.84 2.88
CA GLU A 342 5.21 8.00 2.92
C GLU A 342 4.55 6.64 2.73
N ARG A 343 3.60 6.31 3.61
CA ARG A 343 2.79 5.09 3.47
C ARG A 343 1.41 5.30 4.07
N VAL A 344 0.36 4.83 3.40
CA VAL A 344 -0.99 4.94 3.93
C VAL A 344 -1.26 4.02 5.13
N GLU A 345 -2.12 4.45 6.05
CA GLU A 345 -2.38 3.73 7.32
C GLU A 345 -2.82 2.27 7.13
N ARG A 346 -3.61 1.97 6.09
CA ARG A 346 -4.07 0.60 5.78
C ARG A 346 -2.95 -0.35 5.35
N ARG A 347 -1.73 0.17 5.19
CA ARG A 347 -0.52 -0.56 4.83
C ARG A 347 0.53 -0.53 5.95
N LEU A 348 0.18 -0.20 7.20
CA LEU A 348 1.14 -0.16 8.31
C LEU A 348 1.88 -1.48 8.53
N SER A 349 1.22 -2.61 8.31
CA SER A 349 1.83 -3.93 8.46
C SER A 349 3.00 -4.17 7.52
N PHE A 350 3.09 -3.43 6.42
CA PHE A 350 4.22 -3.43 5.48
C PHE A 350 5.58 -3.31 6.20
N PHE A 351 5.68 -2.44 7.21
CA PHE A 351 6.94 -2.22 7.91
C PHE A 351 7.38 -3.42 8.74
N ALA A 352 6.46 -4.31 9.11
CA ALA A 352 6.77 -5.58 9.76
C ALA A 352 6.89 -6.74 8.76
N GLU A 353 6.14 -6.75 7.66
CA GLU A 353 6.18 -7.84 6.68
C GLU A 353 7.40 -7.77 5.73
N GLN A 354 7.73 -6.56 5.29
CA GLN A 354 8.69 -6.30 4.21
C GLN A 354 9.73 -5.26 4.64
N PRO A 355 10.70 -5.65 5.50
CA PRO A 355 11.76 -4.75 5.92
C PRO A 355 12.57 -4.23 4.72
N PRO A 356 13.17 -3.04 4.82
CA PRO A 356 13.94 -2.45 3.72
C PRO A 356 15.17 -3.29 3.38
N VAL A 357 15.55 -3.25 2.11
CA VAL A 357 16.77 -3.92 1.62
C VAL A 357 17.98 -3.05 1.98
N MET A 358 18.62 -3.40 3.08
CA MET A 358 19.87 -2.82 3.59
C MET A 358 20.58 -3.79 4.53
N GLU A 359 21.89 -3.62 4.68
CA GLU A 359 22.62 -4.31 5.75
C GLU A 359 22.19 -3.75 7.10
N GLY A 360 21.91 -4.67 8.03
CA GLY A 360 21.73 -4.35 9.44
C GLY A 360 22.95 -3.62 10.01
N PRO A 361 22.78 -2.76 11.01
CA PRO A 361 23.91 -2.10 11.63
C PRO A 361 24.75 -3.12 12.43
N VAL A 362 26.07 -2.93 12.42
CA VAL A 362 27.00 -3.79 13.16
C VAL A 362 26.79 -3.61 14.67
N ARG A 363 26.82 -4.73 15.39
CA ARG A 363 26.69 -4.82 16.85
C ARG A 363 27.84 -5.64 17.41
N VAL A 364 28.11 -5.48 18.70
CA VAL A 364 29.08 -6.29 19.43
C VAL A 364 28.32 -7.06 20.50
N PRO A 365 28.22 -8.39 20.38
CA PRO A 365 27.56 -9.20 21.39
C PRO A 365 28.39 -9.25 22.68
N GLU A 366 27.72 -9.36 23.82
CA GLU A 366 28.32 -9.38 25.14
C GLU A 366 27.71 -10.49 25.99
N ASN A 367 28.54 -11.20 26.77
CA ASN A 367 28.10 -12.19 27.76
C ASN A 367 27.10 -13.24 27.24
N LEU A 368 27.41 -13.86 26.09
CA LEU A 368 26.55 -14.87 25.46
C LEU A 368 26.36 -16.11 26.33
N THR A 369 25.10 -16.47 26.54
CA THR A 369 24.68 -17.80 27.00
C THR A 369 24.18 -18.62 25.81
N ALA A 370 24.01 -19.93 25.95
CA ALA A 370 23.50 -20.78 24.88
C ALA A 370 22.27 -21.56 25.36
N ALA A 371 21.26 -21.67 24.49
CA ALA A 371 20.06 -22.46 24.73
C ALA A 371 19.77 -23.35 23.53
N ALA A 372 19.26 -24.56 23.80
CA ALA A 372 18.69 -25.39 22.74
C ALA A 372 17.26 -24.91 22.50
N THR A 373 16.97 -24.52 21.26
CA THR A 373 15.69 -23.94 20.85
C THR A 373 15.26 -24.53 19.50
N ASP A 374 14.01 -24.33 19.14
CA ASP A 374 13.48 -24.66 17.81
C ASP A 374 13.69 -23.52 16.77
N THR A 375 14.57 -22.55 17.07
CA THR A 375 14.88 -21.44 16.16
C THR A 375 15.49 -21.95 14.85
N THR A 376 14.97 -21.49 13.73
CA THR A 376 15.44 -21.87 12.40
C THR A 376 16.29 -20.76 11.78
N VAL A 377 17.15 -21.13 10.83
CA VAL A 377 17.89 -20.20 9.97
C VAL A 377 17.97 -20.79 8.57
N SER A 378 17.94 -19.94 7.57
CA SER A 378 18.09 -20.29 6.17
C SER A 378 18.83 -19.17 5.44
N LEU A 379 19.49 -19.53 4.35
CA LEU A 379 20.25 -18.62 3.51
C LEU A 379 19.80 -18.79 2.05
N LYS A 380 19.43 -17.69 1.41
CA LYS A 380 19.13 -17.65 -0.03
C LYS A 380 19.88 -16.52 -0.72
N GLU A 381 20.09 -16.67 -2.02
CA GLU A 381 20.61 -15.62 -2.88
C GLU A 381 19.46 -14.82 -3.49
N ASP A 382 19.60 -13.49 -3.48
CA ASP A 382 18.66 -12.58 -4.13
C ASP A 382 19.41 -11.42 -4.79
N GLY A 383 19.62 -11.54 -6.10
CA GLY A 383 20.42 -10.59 -6.88
C GLY A 383 21.83 -10.42 -6.31
N SER A 384 22.11 -9.20 -5.81
CA SER A 384 23.40 -8.81 -5.20
C SER A 384 23.48 -9.07 -3.69
N TRP A 385 22.44 -9.68 -3.11
CA TRP A 385 22.30 -9.93 -1.69
C TRP A 385 22.31 -11.43 -1.36
N TYR A 386 22.79 -11.71 -0.16
CA TYR A 386 22.39 -12.88 0.60
C TYR A 386 21.28 -12.48 1.57
N VAL A 387 20.23 -13.28 1.64
CA VAL A 387 19.12 -13.08 2.56
C VAL A 387 19.14 -14.22 3.57
N ILE A 388 19.39 -13.85 4.82
CA ILE A 388 19.31 -14.75 5.97
C ILE A 388 17.93 -14.57 6.57
N GLU A 389 17.16 -15.64 6.71
CA GLU A 389 15.83 -15.58 7.31
C GLU A 389 15.51 -16.83 8.11
N GLY A 390 14.63 -16.70 9.10
CA GLY A 390 14.22 -17.81 9.93
C GLY A 390 13.08 -17.43 10.86
N LYS A 391 12.68 -18.38 11.70
CA LYS A 391 11.66 -18.23 12.74
C LYS A 391 12.29 -18.48 14.10
N LEU A 392 12.08 -17.58 15.04
CA LEU A 392 12.50 -17.73 16.43
C LEU A 392 11.59 -18.73 17.16
N ASP A 393 12.16 -19.41 18.15
CA ASP A 393 11.40 -20.20 19.11
C ASP A 393 10.58 -19.27 20.03
N PRO A 394 9.23 -19.28 19.96
CA PRO A 394 8.40 -18.35 20.71
C PRO A 394 8.61 -18.43 22.23
N ASP A 395 9.03 -19.58 22.77
CA ASP A 395 9.26 -19.80 24.21
C ASP A 395 10.43 -18.95 24.76
N PHE A 396 11.30 -18.44 23.89
CA PHE A 396 12.45 -17.62 24.26
C PHE A 396 12.27 -16.13 23.94
N THR A 397 11.24 -15.76 23.18
CA THR A 397 11.04 -14.38 22.73
C THR A 397 10.21 -13.54 23.69
N GLU A 398 10.54 -12.25 23.73
CA GLU A 398 9.80 -11.18 24.39
C GLU A 398 9.22 -10.23 23.33
N LEU A 399 8.41 -9.26 23.75
CA LEU A 399 7.75 -8.31 22.84
C LEU A 399 8.76 -7.41 22.08
N ASP A 400 9.87 -7.07 22.72
CA ASP A 400 10.90 -6.16 22.24
C ASP A 400 12.26 -6.85 22.00
N SER A 401 12.26 -8.19 21.95
CA SER A 401 13.45 -8.97 21.59
C SER A 401 14.10 -8.44 20.32
N ARG A 402 15.42 -8.27 20.35
CA ARG A 402 16.23 -7.98 19.16
C ARG A 402 16.92 -9.24 18.69
N ILE A 403 17.22 -9.29 17.40
CA ILE A 403 17.88 -10.44 16.77
C ILE A 403 19.19 -9.97 16.19
N TYR A 404 20.26 -10.61 16.59
CA TYR A 404 21.58 -10.44 16.02
C TYR A 404 21.97 -11.69 15.26
N VAL A 405 22.58 -11.53 14.09
CA VAL A 405 23.17 -12.62 13.32
C VAL A 405 24.67 -12.37 13.27
N SER A 406 25.42 -13.25 13.92
CA SER A 406 26.87 -13.22 13.89
C SER A 406 27.36 -14.15 12.78
N VAL A 407 28.00 -13.56 11.77
CA VAL A 407 28.66 -14.31 10.70
C VAL A 407 30.11 -14.53 11.10
N ARG A 408 30.47 -15.80 11.32
CA ARG A 408 31.81 -16.20 11.72
C ARG A 408 32.48 -17.06 10.65
N THR A 409 33.66 -16.66 10.24
CA THR A 409 34.48 -17.36 9.25
C THR A 409 35.30 -18.48 9.88
N ALA A 410 35.81 -19.40 9.06
CA ALA A 410 36.66 -20.51 9.51
C ALA A 410 37.94 -20.08 10.23
N ASP A 411 38.45 -18.88 9.96
CA ASP A 411 39.62 -18.30 10.65
C ASP A 411 39.29 -17.65 12.01
N GLY A 412 38.01 -17.65 12.40
CA GLY A 412 37.52 -17.13 13.68
C GLY A 412 37.13 -15.65 13.66
N THR A 413 37.25 -14.95 12.53
CA THR A 413 36.74 -13.58 12.37
C THR A 413 35.21 -13.60 12.44
N ALA A 414 34.61 -12.68 13.19
CA ALA A 414 33.16 -12.56 13.29
C ALA A 414 32.70 -11.12 13.12
N VAL A 415 31.63 -10.93 12.36
CA VAL A 415 30.90 -9.66 12.29
C VAL A 415 29.44 -9.94 12.61
N THR A 416 28.90 -9.19 13.57
CA THR A 416 27.53 -9.36 14.04
C THR A 416 26.67 -8.20 13.56
N TYR A 417 25.55 -8.52 12.93
CA TYR A 417 24.60 -7.56 12.38
C TYR A 417 23.27 -7.67 13.11
N GLU A 418 22.61 -6.55 13.35
CA GLU A 418 21.22 -6.56 13.81
C GLU A 418 20.27 -6.87 12.65
N ALA A 419 19.46 -7.92 12.80
CA ALA A 419 18.47 -8.34 11.83
C ALA A 419 17.14 -7.59 12.03
N PHE A 420 16.36 -7.52 10.96
CA PHE A 420 14.98 -7.07 10.98
C PHE A 420 14.07 -8.13 11.60
N ARG A 421 12.97 -7.65 12.19
CA ARG A 421 11.91 -8.50 12.74
C ARG A 421 10.78 -8.59 11.74
N THR A 422 10.30 -9.79 11.44
CA THR A 422 9.28 -9.96 10.41
C THR A 422 8.00 -10.56 10.95
N SER A 423 6.87 -9.98 10.53
CA SER A 423 5.54 -10.47 10.83
C SER A 423 4.89 -11.05 9.57
N THR A 424 4.10 -12.11 9.72
CA THR A 424 3.34 -12.72 8.61
C THR A 424 1.90 -12.95 9.08
N ALA A 425 0.93 -12.57 8.23
CA ALA A 425 -0.47 -12.88 8.47
C ALA A 425 -0.75 -14.36 8.11
N GLU A 426 -1.35 -15.10 9.03
CA GLU A 426 -1.75 -16.50 8.92
C GLU A 426 -3.26 -16.63 9.21
N GLU A 427 -3.86 -17.79 8.92
CA GLU A 427 -5.30 -18.03 9.14
C GLU A 427 -5.72 -17.84 10.61
N GLU A 428 -4.83 -18.16 11.56
CA GLU A 428 -5.09 -18.07 13.01
C GLU A 428 -4.65 -16.71 13.63
N GLY A 429 -4.12 -15.78 12.82
CA GLY A 429 -3.67 -14.46 13.26
C GLY A 429 -2.27 -14.10 12.78
N TRP A 430 -1.55 -13.28 13.56
CA TRP A 430 -0.20 -12.84 13.21
C TRP A 430 0.86 -13.79 13.77
N ASN A 431 1.84 -14.12 12.94
CA ASN A 431 3.08 -14.78 13.32
C ASN A 431 4.21 -13.74 13.32
N ASP A 432 4.66 -13.35 14.51
CA ASP A 432 5.55 -12.20 14.72
C ASP A 432 6.98 -12.62 15.12
N ASP A 433 7.31 -13.90 14.96
CA ASP A 433 8.58 -14.51 15.37
C ASP A 433 9.59 -14.66 14.22
N GLY A 434 9.27 -14.13 13.04
CA GLY A 434 10.19 -14.15 11.92
C GLY A 434 11.32 -13.13 12.07
N TYR A 435 12.44 -13.37 11.41
CA TYR A 435 13.50 -12.38 11.26
C TYR A 435 14.14 -12.46 9.87
N LYS A 436 14.75 -11.36 9.45
CA LYS A 436 15.43 -11.24 8.15
C LYS A 436 16.66 -10.34 8.23
N LEU A 437 17.74 -10.73 7.58
CA LEU A 437 18.93 -9.92 7.40
C LEU A 437 19.37 -9.97 5.94
N TYR A 438 19.63 -8.80 5.36
CA TYR A 438 20.29 -8.68 4.06
C TYR A 438 21.78 -8.44 4.28
N LEU A 439 22.63 -9.20 3.58
CA LEU A 439 24.07 -8.97 3.51
C LEU A 439 24.50 -8.83 2.06
N LYS A 440 25.34 -7.85 1.73
CA LYS A 440 25.88 -7.76 0.37
C LYS A 440 26.69 -9.01 0.10
N LYS A 441 26.63 -9.57 -1.12
CA LYS A 441 27.47 -10.73 -1.49
C LYS A 441 28.96 -10.47 -1.26
N THR A 442 29.40 -9.21 -1.40
CA THR A 442 30.77 -8.77 -1.14
C THR A 442 31.15 -8.74 0.35
N SER A 443 30.18 -8.78 1.26
CA SER A 443 30.39 -8.77 2.71
C SER A 443 30.65 -10.16 3.29
N LEU A 444 30.40 -11.22 2.50
CA LEU A 444 30.66 -12.61 2.89
C LEU A 444 31.86 -13.17 2.12
N PRO A 445 32.86 -13.75 2.81
CA PRO A 445 33.95 -14.43 2.12
C PRO A 445 33.50 -15.78 1.54
N GLN A 446 34.14 -16.19 0.46
CA GLN A 446 33.93 -17.51 -0.13
C GLN A 446 34.35 -18.62 0.85
N GLY A 447 33.54 -19.69 0.90
CA GLY A 447 33.79 -20.87 1.74
C GLY A 447 32.83 -21.02 2.92
N ALA A 448 33.25 -21.80 3.92
CA ALA A 448 32.43 -22.13 5.08
C ALA A 448 32.27 -20.91 6.01
N VAL A 449 31.02 -20.56 6.31
CA VAL A 449 30.65 -19.55 7.30
C VAL A 449 29.67 -20.15 8.31
N HIS A 450 29.86 -19.85 9.59
CA HIS A 450 28.89 -20.16 10.63
C HIS A 450 28.02 -18.93 10.89
N MET A 451 26.72 -19.13 10.92
CA MET A 451 25.74 -18.10 11.30
C MET A 451 25.19 -18.45 12.68
N ASP A 452 25.52 -17.59 13.63
CA ASP A 452 25.12 -17.70 15.03
C ASP A 452 23.95 -16.72 15.26
N ILE A 453 22.75 -17.25 15.52
CA ILE A 453 21.54 -16.46 15.80
C ILE A 453 21.48 -16.17 17.30
N ILE A 454 21.51 -14.89 17.62
CA ILE A 454 21.58 -14.38 18.99
C ILE A 454 20.32 -13.59 19.27
N LEU A 455 19.56 -14.04 20.27
CA LEU A 455 18.40 -13.34 20.79
C LEU A 455 18.83 -12.40 21.92
N VAL A 456 18.36 -11.17 21.89
CA VAL A 456 18.68 -10.15 22.90
C VAL A 456 17.41 -9.67 23.57
N ASN A 457 17.25 -10.01 24.85
CA ASN A 457 16.12 -9.65 25.71
C ASN A 457 16.64 -8.76 26.85
N GLY A 458 16.40 -7.45 26.75
CA GLY A 458 17.05 -6.48 27.63
C GLY A 458 18.57 -6.62 27.62
N ASP A 459 19.15 -6.95 28.77
CA ASP A 459 20.60 -7.16 28.94
C ASP A 459 21.05 -8.60 28.65
N ALA A 460 20.11 -9.54 28.54
CA ALA A 460 20.42 -10.95 28.31
C ALA A 460 20.64 -11.22 26.82
N GLN A 461 21.75 -11.90 26.49
CA GLN A 461 22.05 -12.35 25.13
C GLN A 461 22.20 -13.88 25.10
N THR A 462 21.41 -14.52 24.24
CA THR A 462 21.33 -15.98 24.15
C THR A 462 21.58 -16.41 22.72
N LEU A 463 22.60 -17.22 22.50
CA LEU A 463 22.79 -17.99 21.27
C LEU A 463 21.70 -19.07 21.21
N VAL A 464 20.79 -18.93 20.25
CA VAL A 464 19.60 -19.80 20.11
C VAL A 464 19.70 -20.76 18.93
N GLN A 465 20.57 -20.48 17.95
CA GLN A 465 20.84 -21.36 16.82
C GLN A 465 22.24 -21.11 16.24
N THR A 466 22.89 -22.15 15.74
CA THR A 466 24.12 -22.07 14.94
C THR A 466 24.00 -23.00 13.73
N GLU A 467 24.21 -22.46 12.53
CA GLU A 467 24.23 -23.25 11.30
C GLU A 467 25.45 -22.92 10.44
N GLU A 468 25.99 -23.93 9.75
CA GLU A 468 27.09 -23.76 8.79
C GLU A 468 26.54 -23.67 7.38
N PHE A 469 26.93 -22.62 6.65
CA PHE A 469 26.61 -22.44 5.24
C PHE A 469 27.88 -22.42 4.40
N GLN A 470 27.75 -22.86 3.14
CA GLN A 470 28.82 -22.79 2.14
C GLN A 470 28.54 -21.63 1.19
N ILE A 471 29.37 -20.59 1.23
CA ILE A 471 29.29 -19.45 0.32
C ILE A 471 30.05 -19.77 -0.98
N PRO A 472 29.38 -19.75 -2.14
CA PRO A 472 29.93 -20.20 -3.42
C PRO A 472 31.12 -19.38 -3.94
#